data_AF-B7PMM9-F1
#
_entry.id   AF-B7PMM9-F1
#
_cell.length_a   1.000
_cell.length_b   1.000
_cell.length_c   1.000
_cell.angle_alpha   90.00
_cell.angle_beta   90.00
_cell.angle_gamma   90.00
#
_symmetry.space_group_name_H-M   'P 1'
#
loop_
_entity.id
_entity.type
_entity.pdbx_description
1 polymer ?
#
loop_
_entity_poly.entity_id
_entity_poly.type
_entity_poly.pdbx_seq_one_letter_code
_entity_poly.pdbx_strand_id
1 'polypeptide(L)'
;MGFLLHVKDVLPIHVPRFLHYAVRGLFAAVTDLQATHDDVRRPSWSRATALRFAHRSWCFLRQYTEALSAEADASVSVDDYLDEAVEDNAVLEPLYRVYLHSFPYRAGRPAMFMLPTLKSMSSDQLFFVNYAVGHCENARNGTASKQVLFRERIPAKFKVNLPLSNFKRFAAVYKCKKGSRMNPARTCSVWND
;
A
#
# COMPACT_ATOMS: atom_id res chain seq x y z
N MET A 1 -14.89 12.16 25.81
CA MET A 1 -14.33 13.38 25.19
C MET A 1 -14.31 13.16 23.68
N GLY A 2 -15.21 13.80 22.94
CA GLY A 2 -15.56 13.45 21.55
C GLY A 2 -14.41 13.71 20.57
N PHE A 3 -14.00 12.66 19.85
CA PHE A 3 -12.90 12.68 18.89
C PHE A 3 -13.25 13.28 17.53
N LEU A 4 -14.51 13.67 17.29
CA LEU A 4 -14.98 14.11 15.97
C LEU A 4 -16.15 15.09 16.13
N LEU A 5 -16.00 16.31 15.60
CA LEU A 5 -17.12 17.23 15.46
C LEU A 5 -17.93 16.77 14.22
N HIS A 6 -19.21 16.44 14.44
CA HIS A 6 -20.24 16.13 13.43
C HIS A 6 -20.31 14.72 12.81
N VAL A 7 -19.56 13.72 13.28
CA VAL A 7 -19.77 12.31 12.89
C VAL A 7 -20.02 11.49 14.15
N LYS A 8 -21.26 11.04 14.34
CA LYS A 8 -21.67 10.32 15.57
C LYS A 8 -21.11 8.89 15.64
N ASP A 9 -20.74 8.29 14.51
CA ASP A 9 -20.38 6.86 14.45
C ASP A 9 -19.15 6.60 13.57
N VAL A 10 -17.95 7.01 14.01
CA VAL A 10 -16.70 6.51 13.41
C VAL A 10 -16.25 5.28 14.17
N LEU A 11 -16.59 4.12 13.63
CA LEU A 11 -16.13 2.84 14.14
C LEU A 11 -14.61 2.72 13.92
N PRO A 12 -13.88 1.98 14.77
CA PRO A 12 -12.45 1.71 14.57
C PRO A 12 -12.10 1.11 13.20
N ILE A 13 -13.06 0.46 12.52
CA ILE A 13 -12.92 -0.05 11.15
C ILE A 13 -12.89 1.07 10.09
N HIS A 14 -13.46 2.24 10.37
CA HIS A 14 -13.42 3.44 9.51
C HIS A 14 -12.09 4.21 9.64
N VAL A 15 -11.26 3.86 10.63
CA VAL A 15 -9.91 4.39 10.80
C VAL A 15 -8.93 3.32 10.28
N PRO A 16 -8.13 3.58 9.23
CA PRO A 16 -7.33 2.54 8.56
C PRO A 16 -6.16 1.96 9.38
N ARG A 17 -6.23 2.02 10.72
CA ARG A 17 -5.26 1.38 11.61
C ARG A 17 -5.38 -0.14 11.60
N PHE A 18 -6.59 -0.69 11.45
CA PHE A 18 -6.83 -2.14 11.45
C PHE A 18 -7.31 -2.68 10.11
N LEU A 19 -8.01 -1.85 9.33
CA LEU A 19 -8.61 -2.29 8.07
C LEU A 19 -7.56 -2.71 7.04
N HIS A 20 -6.36 -2.10 7.03
CA HIS A 20 -5.30 -2.53 6.11
C HIS A 20 -4.84 -3.97 6.38
N TYR A 21 -4.75 -4.41 7.65
CA TYR A 21 -4.44 -5.81 7.98
C TYR A 21 -5.54 -6.76 7.52
N ALA A 22 -6.80 -6.38 7.67
CA ALA A 22 -7.93 -7.21 7.23
C ALA A 22 -7.97 -7.34 5.70
N VAL A 23 -7.83 -6.24 4.96
CA VAL A 23 -7.80 -6.26 3.49
C VAL A 23 -6.55 -6.98 2.99
N ARG A 24 -5.38 -6.74 3.61
CA ARG A 24 -4.15 -7.49 3.29
C ARG A 24 -4.30 -8.98 3.58
N GLY A 25 -4.90 -9.35 4.71
CA GLY A 25 -5.18 -10.74 5.04
C GLY A 25 -6.13 -11.42 4.04
N LEU A 26 -7.11 -10.68 3.49
CA LEU A 26 -7.94 -11.17 2.39
C LEU A 26 -7.11 -11.39 1.12
N PHE A 27 -6.23 -10.45 0.75
CA PHE A 27 -5.36 -10.63 -0.41
C PHE A 27 -4.38 -11.79 -0.22
N ALA A 28 -3.71 -11.88 0.92
CA ALA A 28 -2.83 -12.98 1.27
C ALA A 28 -3.57 -14.32 1.22
N ALA A 29 -4.80 -14.40 1.75
CA ALA A 29 -5.61 -15.61 1.65
C ALA A 29 -5.95 -15.98 0.19
N VAL A 30 -6.20 -15.01 -0.68
CA VAL A 30 -6.44 -15.26 -2.12
C VAL A 30 -5.13 -15.69 -2.81
N THR A 31 -3.98 -15.14 -2.43
CA THR A 31 -2.66 -15.54 -2.96
C THR A 31 -2.24 -16.93 -2.49
N ASP A 32 -2.43 -17.25 -1.21
CA ASP A 32 -2.17 -18.58 -0.62
C ASP A 32 -3.06 -19.65 -1.28
N LEU A 33 -4.28 -19.29 -1.67
CA LEU A 33 -5.18 -20.15 -2.45
C LEU A 33 -4.79 -20.24 -3.94
N GLN A 34 -3.69 -19.60 -4.36
CA GLN A 34 -3.24 -19.49 -5.76
C GLN A 34 -4.32 -18.89 -6.68
N ALA A 35 -5.22 -18.08 -6.14
CA ALA A 35 -6.30 -17.47 -6.91
C ALA A 35 -5.90 -16.12 -7.53
N THR A 36 -4.76 -15.55 -7.11
CA THR A 36 -4.17 -14.34 -7.72
C THR A 36 -3.13 -14.64 -8.80
N HIS A 37 -2.66 -15.87 -8.94
CA HIS A 37 -1.69 -16.31 -9.95
C HIS A 37 -2.28 -17.44 -10.78
N ASP A 38 -2.04 -17.42 -12.09
CA ASP A 38 -2.47 -18.52 -12.93
C ASP A 38 -1.65 -19.77 -12.64
N ASP A 39 -2.28 -20.85 -12.15
CA ASP A 39 -1.59 -22.12 -11.93
C ASP A 39 -1.09 -22.66 -13.27
N VAL A 40 0.23 -22.82 -13.41
CA VAL A 40 0.85 -23.38 -14.61
C VAL A 40 0.33 -24.79 -14.92
N ARG A 41 -0.09 -25.54 -13.90
CA ARG A 41 -0.65 -26.89 -14.05
C ARG A 41 -2.13 -26.86 -14.45
N ARG A 42 -2.86 -25.81 -14.09
CA ARG A 42 -4.29 -25.62 -14.36
C ARG A 42 -4.58 -24.16 -14.73
N PRO A 43 -4.13 -23.70 -15.92
CA PRO A 43 -4.27 -22.32 -16.29
C PRO A 43 -5.74 -21.97 -16.48
N SER A 44 -6.19 -21.03 -15.65
CA SER A 44 -7.50 -20.38 -15.64
C SER A 44 -7.49 -19.04 -16.38
N TRP A 45 -6.31 -18.45 -16.63
CA TRP A 45 -6.16 -17.18 -17.33
C TRP A 45 -5.88 -17.36 -18.82
N SER A 46 -6.36 -16.40 -19.61
CA SER A 46 -5.89 -16.28 -20.99
C SER A 46 -4.39 -15.96 -21.01
N ARG A 47 -3.67 -16.45 -22.04
CA ARG A 47 -2.26 -16.14 -22.27
C ARG A 47 -1.98 -14.62 -22.23
N ALA A 48 -2.88 -13.82 -22.79
CA ALA A 48 -2.74 -12.36 -22.79
C ALA A 48 -2.82 -11.77 -21.36
N THR A 49 -3.68 -12.32 -20.50
CA THR A 49 -3.77 -11.92 -19.09
C THR A 49 -2.52 -12.34 -18.32
N ALA A 50 -2.05 -13.58 -18.49
CA ALA A 50 -0.81 -14.05 -17.87
C ALA A 50 0.40 -13.18 -18.25
N LEU A 51 0.55 -12.82 -19.53
CA LEU A 51 1.63 -11.94 -19.98
C LEU A 51 1.53 -10.52 -19.38
N ARG A 52 0.32 -9.95 -19.30
CA ARG A 52 0.12 -8.63 -18.67
C ARG A 52 0.47 -8.66 -17.19
N PHE A 53 0.07 -9.72 -16.49
CA PHE A 53 0.39 -9.89 -15.09
C PHE A 53 1.90 -10.05 -14.89
N ALA A 54 2.56 -10.94 -15.65
CA ALA A 54 4.01 -11.11 -15.59
C ALA A 54 4.77 -9.78 -15.83
N HIS A 55 4.31 -8.96 -16.79
CA HIS A 55 4.88 -7.64 -17.03
C HIS A 55 4.70 -6.68 -15.82
N ARG A 56 3.55 -6.72 -15.15
CA ARG A 56 3.31 -5.92 -13.92
C ARG A 56 4.18 -6.41 -12.78
N SER A 57 4.23 -7.72 -12.53
CA SER A 57 5.07 -8.33 -11.48
C SER A 57 6.54 -7.98 -11.70
N TRP A 58 7.01 -7.97 -12.95
CA TRP A 58 8.38 -7.56 -13.26
C TRP A 58 8.68 -6.09 -12.90
N CYS A 59 7.69 -5.20 -13.00
CA CYS A 59 7.82 -3.82 -12.52
C CYS A 59 8.11 -3.79 -11.01
N PHE A 60 7.30 -4.50 -10.22
CA PHE A 60 7.46 -4.57 -8.77
C PHE A 60 8.79 -5.22 -8.37
N LEU A 61 9.13 -6.35 -9.02
CA LEU A 61 10.40 -7.04 -8.80
C LEU A 61 11.57 -6.08 -8.93
N ARG A 62 11.63 -5.31 -10.02
CA ARG A 62 12.70 -4.33 -10.24
C ARG A 62 12.71 -3.21 -9.21
N GLN A 63 11.56 -2.59 -8.97
CA GLN A 63 11.46 -1.45 -8.06
C GLN A 63 11.86 -1.83 -6.63
N TYR A 64 11.38 -2.97 -6.14
CA TYR A 64 11.71 -3.43 -4.80
C TYR A 64 13.16 -3.91 -4.73
N THR A 65 13.67 -4.62 -5.75
CA THR A 65 15.07 -5.05 -5.80
C THR A 65 16.02 -3.85 -5.68
N GLU A 66 15.78 -2.78 -6.44
CA GLU A 66 16.58 -1.57 -6.38
C GLU A 66 16.53 -0.92 -5.00
N ALA A 67 15.32 -0.74 -4.44
CA ALA A 67 15.12 -0.09 -3.15
C ALA A 67 15.73 -0.87 -1.98
N LEU A 68 15.56 -2.20 -1.97
CA LEU A 68 16.08 -3.06 -0.91
C LEU A 68 17.60 -3.25 -1.05
N SER A 69 18.13 -3.38 -2.26
CA SER A 69 19.58 -3.45 -2.47
C SER A 69 20.29 -2.19 -1.98
N ALA A 70 19.70 -1.02 -2.22
CA ALA A 70 20.21 0.25 -1.72
C ALA A 70 20.17 0.34 -0.18
N GLU A 71 19.20 -0.29 0.49
CA GLU A 71 19.13 -0.32 1.95
C GLU A 71 20.21 -1.20 2.59
N ALA A 72 20.48 -2.35 1.96
CA ALA A 72 21.45 -3.33 2.43
C ALA A 72 22.89 -3.02 2.00
N ASP A 73 23.07 -2.07 1.08
CA ASP A 73 24.34 -1.84 0.39
C ASP A 73 24.90 -3.14 -0.23
N ALA A 74 23.99 -3.95 -0.78
CA ALA A 74 24.28 -5.28 -1.31
C ALA A 74 23.24 -5.67 -2.37
N SER A 75 23.63 -6.48 -3.35
CA SER A 75 22.68 -7.03 -4.31
C SER A 75 21.78 -8.07 -3.63
N VAL A 76 20.49 -7.79 -3.52
CA VAL A 76 19.50 -8.71 -2.96
C VAL A 76 18.47 -9.13 -4.00
N SER A 77 17.99 -10.38 -3.91
CA SER A 77 16.81 -10.81 -4.68
C SER A 77 15.54 -10.57 -3.86
N VAL A 78 14.45 -10.23 -4.56
CA VAL A 78 13.11 -10.03 -4.00
C VAL A 78 12.15 -11.12 -4.48
N ASP A 79 12.64 -12.17 -5.15
CA ASP A 79 11.78 -13.24 -5.66
C ASP A 79 10.91 -13.85 -4.54
N ASP A 80 11.50 -14.05 -3.35
CA ASP A 80 10.84 -14.59 -2.16
C ASP A 80 9.74 -13.66 -1.58
N TYR A 81 9.73 -12.37 -1.96
CA TYR A 81 8.78 -11.37 -1.45
C TYR A 81 7.96 -10.69 -2.55
N LEU A 82 8.02 -11.19 -3.78
CA LEU A 82 7.36 -10.55 -4.91
C LEU A 82 5.85 -10.48 -4.69
N ASP A 83 5.27 -11.54 -4.17
CA ASP A 83 3.84 -11.61 -3.90
C ASP A 83 3.45 -10.62 -2.79
N GLU A 84 4.22 -10.57 -1.70
CA GLU A 84 4.02 -9.57 -0.64
C GLU A 84 4.13 -8.13 -1.18
N ALA A 85 5.10 -7.86 -2.06
CA ALA A 85 5.26 -6.56 -2.69
C ALA A 85 4.05 -6.20 -3.57
N VAL A 86 3.54 -7.15 -4.35
CA VAL A 86 2.33 -6.96 -5.18
C VAL A 86 1.11 -6.70 -4.28
N GLU A 87 0.93 -7.47 -3.21
CA GLU A 87 -0.18 -7.32 -2.26
C GLU A 87 -0.19 -5.97 -1.54
N ASP A 88 0.96 -5.54 -1.04
CA ASP A 88 1.11 -4.25 -0.35
C ASP A 88 0.74 -3.06 -1.27
N ASN A 89 0.90 -3.22 -2.59
CA ASN A 89 0.43 -2.26 -3.59
C ASN A 89 -1.04 -2.45 -3.97
N ALA A 90 -1.48 -3.70 -4.13
CA ALA A 90 -2.84 -4.05 -4.52
C ALA A 90 -3.87 -3.56 -3.50
N VAL A 91 -3.54 -3.63 -2.20
CA VAL A 91 -4.47 -3.32 -1.10
C VAL A 91 -4.92 -1.85 -1.08
N LEU A 92 -4.09 -0.91 -1.57
CA LEU A 92 -4.32 0.53 -1.40
C LEU A 92 -5.58 1.03 -2.11
N GLU A 93 -5.82 0.60 -3.34
CA GLU A 93 -6.99 1.02 -4.14
C GLU A 93 -8.32 0.64 -3.48
N PRO A 94 -8.60 -0.64 -3.17
CA PRO A 94 -9.85 -1.02 -2.51
C PRO A 94 -9.95 -0.43 -1.09
N LEU A 95 -8.85 -0.39 -0.33
CA LEU A 95 -8.83 0.20 1.01
C LEU A 95 -9.23 1.68 1.00
N TYR A 96 -8.69 2.45 0.04
CA TYR A 96 -9.03 3.86 -0.11
C TYR A 96 -10.49 4.05 -0.58
N ARG A 97 -10.98 3.21 -1.49
CA ARG A 97 -12.40 3.25 -1.89
C ARG A 97 -13.33 2.99 -0.72
N VAL A 98 -13.07 1.94 0.07
CA VAL A 98 -13.87 1.64 1.27
C VAL A 98 -13.86 2.83 2.22
N TYR A 99 -12.68 3.41 2.48
CA TYR A 99 -12.56 4.61 3.29
C TYR A 99 -13.45 5.75 2.78
N LEU A 100 -13.42 6.06 1.48
CA LEU A 100 -14.28 7.09 0.90
C LEU A 100 -15.78 6.77 1.03
N HIS A 101 -16.16 5.49 0.92
CA HIS A 101 -17.55 5.04 1.06
C HIS A 101 -18.04 4.99 2.51
N SER A 102 -17.14 4.92 3.49
CA SER A 102 -17.50 4.91 4.93
C SER A 102 -18.05 6.26 5.43
N PHE A 103 -17.96 7.34 4.65
CA PHE A 103 -18.46 8.66 5.05
C PHE A 103 -19.72 9.04 4.25
N PRO A 104 -20.80 9.50 4.92
CA PRO A 104 -22.03 9.88 4.24
C PRO A 104 -21.77 11.02 3.26
N TYR A 105 -22.31 10.92 2.05
CA TYR A 105 -22.23 12.01 1.08
C TYR A 105 -23.03 13.22 1.59
N ARG A 106 -22.42 14.40 1.59
CA ARG A 106 -23.10 15.69 1.78
C ARG A 106 -22.76 16.59 0.60
N ALA A 107 -23.78 17.16 -0.05
CA ALA A 107 -23.62 18.04 -1.21
C ALA A 107 -22.75 17.44 -2.34
N GLY A 108 -22.92 16.14 -2.64
CA GLY A 108 -22.21 15.48 -3.74
C GLY A 108 -20.74 15.14 -3.48
N ARG A 109 -20.24 15.27 -2.24
CA ARG A 109 -18.91 14.81 -1.82
C ARG A 109 -19.00 13.99 -0.54
N PRO A 110 -18.09 13.01 -0.32
CA PRO A 110 -17.98 12.35 0.99
C PRO A 110 -17.82 13.43 2.07
N ALA A 111 -18.55 13.32 3.18
CA ALA A 111 -18.39 14.23 4.31
C ALA A 111 -16.97 14.09 4.87
N MET A 112 -16.03 14.90 4.35
CA MET A 112 -14.68 14.99 4.87
C MET A 112 -14.75 15.42 6.32
N PHE A 113 -14.25 14.57 7.21
CA PHE A 113 -14.15 14.89 8.62
C PHE A 113 -12.74 15.39 8.92
N MET A 114 -12.65 16.32 9.87
CA MET A 114 -11.39 16.75 10.45
C MET A 114 -11.31 16.26 11.89
N LEU A 115 -10.16 15.75 12.29
CA LEU A 115 -9.89 15.46 13.69
C LEU A 115 -9.74 16.80 14.43
N PRO A 116 -10.42 17.01 15.57
CA PRO A 116 -10.36 18.27 16.33
C PRO A 116 -8.93 18.67 16.73
N THR A 117 -8.05 17.69 16.91
CA THR A 117 -6.63 17.86 17.27
C THR A 117 -5.69 17.96 16.06
N LEU A 118 -6.14 17.61 14.85
CA LEU A 118 -5.37 17.66 13.61
C LEU A 118 -6.13 18.44 12.52
N LYS A 119 -6.57 19.66 12.85
CA LYS A 119 -7.37 20.51 11.96
C LYS A 119 -6.67 20.90 10.67
N SER A 120 -5.34 20.78 10.61
CA SER A 120 -4.53 21.06 9.41
C SER A 120 -4.49 19.90 8.42
N MET A 121 -5.03 18.73 8.77
CA MET A 121 -5.07 17.55 7.91
C MET A 121 -6.48 17.28 7.40
N SER A 122 -6.58 17.09 6.08
CA SER A 122 -7.79 16.57 5.44
C SER A 122 -8.02 15.09 5.76
N SER A 123 -9.25 14.61 5.58
CA SER A 123 -9.58 13.18 5.67
C SER A 123 -8.71 12.33 4.74
N ASP A 124 -8.45 12.80 3.52
CA ASP A 124 -7.57 12.09 2.57
C ASP A 124 -6.14 11.97 3.07
N GLN A 125 -5.59 13.03 3.68
CA GLN A 125 -4.26 12.95 4.30
C GLN A 125 -4.27 11.99 5.50
N LEU A 126 -5.33 12.03 6.32
CA LEU A 126 -5.47 11.14 7.46
C LEU A 126 -5.56 9.67 7.07
N PHE A 127 -6.13 9.33 5.90
CA PHE A 127 -6.10 7.97 5.37
C PHE A 127 -4.66 7.45 5.28
N PHE A 128 -3.78 8.20 4.61
CA PHE A 128 -2.40 7.80 4.38
C PHE A 128 -1.56 7.81 5.66
N VAL A 129 -1.79 8.76 6.57
CA VAL A 129 -1.17 8.75 7.90
C VAL A 129 -1.56 7.48 8.66
N ASN A 130 -2.84 7.12 8.69
CA ASN A 130 -3.30 5.92 9.39
C ASN A 130 -2.76 4.64 8.75
N TYR A 131 -2.69 4.58 7.42
CA TYR A 131 -2.03 3.48 6.71
C TYR A 131 -0.56 3.35 7.12
N ALA A 132 0.18 4.47 7.15
CA ALA A 132 1.59 4.47 7.56
C ALA A 132 1.78 4.09 9.04
N VAL A 133 0.92 4.59 9.94
CA VAL A 133 0.93 4.27 11.38
C VAL A 133 0.71 2.77 11.62
N GLY A 134 -0.11 2.12 10.79
CA GLY A 134 -0.30 0.67 10.80
C GLY A 134 0.98 -0.13 10.56
N HIS A 135 2.00 0.48 9.98
CA HIS A 135 3.28 -0.17 9.67
C HIS A 135 4.42 0.37 10.54
N CYS A 136 4.14 1.17 11.56
CA CYS A 136 5.20 1.66 12.44
C CYS A 136 5.91 0.49 13.13
N GLU A 137 7.24 0.44 13.03
CA GLU A 137 8.09 -0.52 13.72
C GLU A 137 9.19 0.21 14.49
N ASN A 138 9.52 -0.29 15.67
CA ASN A 138 10.68 0.19 16.43
C ASN A 138 11.94 -0.52 15.90
N ALA A 139 12.58 0.08 14.89
CA ALA A 139 13.84 -0.40 14.34
C ALA A 139 15.01 0.40 14.93
N ARG A 140 16.07 -0.29 15.36
CA ARG A 140 17.36 0.36 15.67
C ARG A 140 18.09 0.70 14.36
N ASN A 141 19.07 1.58 14.41
CA ASN A 141 19.92 1.85 13.25
C ASN A 141 20.54 0.54 12.72
N GLY A 142 20.43 0.32 11.41
CA GLY A 142 20.91 -0.88 10.73
C GLY A 142 19.99 -2.10 10.82
N THR A 143 18.88 -2.06 11.57
CA THR A 143 17.91 -3.18 11.62
C THR A 143 17.31 -3.46 10.24
N ALA A 144 16.90 -2.41 9.50
CA ALA A 144 16.33 -2.57 8.17
C ALA A 144 17.34 -3.18 7.17
N SER A 145 18.59 -2.70 7.16
CA SER A 145 19.65 -3.28 6.33
C SER A 145 19.89 -4.76 6.64
N LYS A 146 19.90 -5.14 7.93
CA LYS A 146 20.04 -6.56 8.33
C LYS A 146 18.85 -7.42 7.89
N GLN A 147 17.62 -6.93 8.09
CA GLN A 147 16.41 -7.63 7.66
C GLN A 147 16.44 -7.94 6.17
N VAL A 148 16.91 -6.98 5.37
CA VAL A 148 17.05 -7.16 3.93
C VAL A 148 18.21 -8.10 3.59
N LEU A 149 19.39 -7.89 4.18
CA LEU A 149 20.59 -8.67 3.90
C LEU A 149 20.40 -10.16 4.24
N PHE A 150 19.75 -10.46 5.37
CA PHE A 150 19.47 -11.82 5.82
C PHE A 150 18.17 -12.39 5.27
N ARG A 151 17.46 -11.65 4.39
CA ARG A 151 16.17 -12.07 3.84
C ARG A 151 15.22 -12.53 4.95
N GLU A 152 15.05 -11.70 5.97
CA GLU A 152 14.08 -11.95 7.02
C GLU A 152 12.68 -11.51 6.61
N ARG A 153 12.57 -10.26 6.12
CA ARG A 153 11.30 -9.64 5.68
C ARG A 153 11.55 -8.30 5.01
N ILE A 154 10.57 -7.80 4.27
CA ILE A 154 10.54 -6.39 3.84
C ILE A 154 10.44 -5.48 5.10
N PRO A 155 11.36 -4.52 5.30
CA PRO A 155 11.27 -3.56 6.41
C PRO A 155 10.04 -2.67 6.28
N ALA A 156 9.43 -2.28 7.39
CA ALA A 156 8.12 -1.66 7.36
C ALA A 156 8.10 -0.30 6.65
N LYS A 157 9.22 0.43 6.66
CA LYS A 157 9.34 1.68 5.88
C LYS A 157 9.18 1.46 4.36
N PHE A 158 9.55 0.28 3.82
CA PHE A 158 9.37 -0.04 2.40
C PHE A 158 7.95 -0.49 2.10
N LYS A 159 7.30 -1.19 3.05
CA LYS A 159 5.86 -1.50 3.00
C LYS A 159 4.97 -0.26 2.96
N VAL A 160 5.45 0.86 3.48
CA VAL A 160 4.75 2.15 3.37
C VAL A 160 5.18 2.91 2.11
N ASN A 161 6.48 3.17 1.97
CA ASN A 161 6.94 4.15 1.01
C ASN A 161 6.83 3.67 -0.44
N LEU A 162 7.09 2.39 -0.72
CA LEU A 162 7.01 1.88 -2.10
C LEU A 162 5.56 1.86 -2.60
N PRO A 163 4.58 1.28 -1.86
CA PRO A 163 3.18 1.35 -2.28
C PRO A 163 2.64 2.78 -2.43
N LEU A 164 2.93 3.67 -1.48
CA LEU A 164 2.45 5.05 -1.56
C LEU A 164 3.11 5.83 -2.70
N SER A 165 4.37 5.56 -3.03
CA SER A 165 5.04 6.19 -4.18
C SER A 165 4.43 5.75 -5.52
N ASN A 166 3.89 4.54 -5.59
CA ASN A 166 3.19 4.01 -6.75
C ASN A 166 1.75 4.54 -6.86
N PHE A 167 1.17 4.96 -5.75
CA PHE A 167 -0.23 5.36 -5.68
C PHE A 167 -0.43 6.83 -6.02
N LYS A 168 -0.80 7.13 -7.28
CA LYS A 168 -0.97 8.51 -7.78
C LYS A 168 -1.85 9.41 -6.91
N ARG A 169 -2.87 8.86 -6.24
CA ARG A 169 -3.73 9.62 -5.31
C ARG A 169 -2.95 10.13 -4.10
N PHE A 170 -2.00 9.37 -3.57
CA PHE A 170 -1.11 9.83 -2.49
C PHE A 170 -0.33 11.07 -2.95
N ALA A 171 0.30 11.00 -4.11
CA ALA A 171 1.05 12.11 -4.68
C ALA A 171 0.18 13.35 -4.92
N ALA A 172 -1.08 13.18 -5.35
CA ALA A 172 -2.03 14.28 -5.52
C ALA A 172 -2.43 14.92 -4.18
N VAL A 173 -2.75 14.10 -3.17
CA VAL A 173 -3.19 14.56 -1.85
C VAL A 173 -2.09 15.32 -1.12
N TYR A 174 -0.84 14.88 -1.22
CA TYR A 174 0.33 15.56 -0.64
C TYR A 174 1.03 16.52 -1.59
N LYS A 175 0.51 16.70 -2.81
CA LYS A 175 1.08 17.56 -3.85
C LYS A 175 2.58 17.28 -4.10
N CYS A 176 2.96 16.00 -4.11
CA CYS A 176 4.34 15.58 -4.32
C CYS A 176 4.81 15.98 -5.72
N LYS A 177 5.95 16.66 -5.82
CA LYS A 177 6.55 17.04 -7.11
C LYS A 177 6.86 15.79 -7.94
N LYS A 178 6.55 15.81 -9.25
CA LYS A 178 6.91 14.74 -10.17
C LYS A 178 8.42 14.51 -10.19
N GLY A 179 8.82 13.24 -10.13
CA GLY A 179 10.23 12.82 -10.04
C GLY A 179 10.81 12.86 -8.62
N SER A 180 10.04 13.29 -7.61
CA SER A 180 10.45 13.13 -6.21
C SER A 180 10.39 11.67 -5.77
N ARG A 181 11.03 11.34 -4.64
CA ARG A 181 11.04 9.99 -4.07
C ARG A 181 9.65 9.38 -3.90
N MET A 182 8.66 10.20 -3.53
CA MET A 182 7.28 9.76 -3.29
C MET A 182 6.32 10.02 -4.48
N ASN A 183 6.85 10.44 -5.62
CA ASN A 183 6.13 10.56 -6.89
C ASN A 183 7.11 10.32 -8.05
N PRO A 184 7.68 9.10 -8.16
CA PRO A 184 8.67 8.79 -9.18
C PRO A 184 8.06 8.85 -10.59
N ALA A 185 8.90 9.08 -11.60
CA ALA A 185 8.43 9.16 -12.98
C ALA A 185 7.90 7.81 -13.51
N ARG A 186 8.37 6.69 -12.93
CA ARG A 186 7.93 5.34 -13.23
C ARG A 186 7.29 4.76 -11.97
N THR A 187 6.03 4.35 -12.08
CA THR A 187 5.25 3.74 -11.00
C THR A 187 4.78 2.37 -11.45
N CYS A 188 4.69 1.43 -10.52
CA CYS A 188 4.10 0.11 -10.75
C CYS A 188 2.66 0.10 -10.25
N SER A 189 1.73 -0.52 -10.98
CA SER A 189 0.33 -0.64 -10.56
C SER A 189 -0.20 -2.04 -10.82
N VAL A 190 -0.97 -2.55 -9.86
CA VAL A 190 -1.69 -3.83 -9.99
C VAL A 190 -2.98 -3.62 -10.79
N TRP A 191 -3.69 -2.53 -10.49
CA TRP A 191 -4.96 -2.17 -11.11
C TRP A 191 -4.72 -1.34 -12.38
N ASN A 192 -5.59 -1.51 -13.37
CA ASN A 192 -5.62 -0.58 -14.50
C ASN A 192 -6.14 0.77 -14.02
N ASP A 193 -5.50 1.85 -14.48
CA ASP A 193 -6.03 3.21 -14.39
C ASP A 193 -7.25 3.38 -15.32
#